data_AF-A0A2M4BYY7-F1
#
_entry.id   AF-A0A2M4BYY7-F1
#
_cell.length_a   1.000
_cell.length_b   1.000
_cell.length_c   1.000
_cell.angle_alpha   90.00
_cell.angle_beta   90.00
_cell.angle_gamma   90.00
#
_symmetry.space_group_name_H-M   'P 1'
#
loop_
_entity.id
_entity.type
_entity.pdbx_description
1 polymer ?
#
loop_
_entity_poly.entity_id
_entity_poly.type
_entity_poly.pdbx_seq_one_letter_code
_entity_poly.pdbx_strand_id
1 'polypeptide(L)'
;ISIIGPGQWIACSYYSKCPAQPVSITGVQPTIPKLAAVLRRVCFQPLKLRQRGNRILHAGNQYSYLRMTSDRIQRRSEAVSLTVLLLMLLLCAATPSYGKIYTKCELAKQLTANGISRTYQGHWICLAMHESGLNSTKVVALQNLSSNYGIFQINSKEWCREGRKSGKCNMKCEDLATDSITNAIQCSKIIQQQKGFNEWVLWQKKCKGKDLPDISNCNASG
;
A
#
# COMPACT_ATOMS: atom_id res chain seq x y z
N ILE A 1 -48.83 39.17 -41.24
CA ILE A 1 -49.79 38.37 -42.06
C ILE A 1 -49.73 36.96 -41.47
N SER A 2 -50.69 36.43 -40.72
CA SER A 2 -52.13 36.67 -40.64
C SER A 2 -52.65 36.66 -39.19
N ILE A 3 -53.87 37.19 -39.06
CA ILE A 3 -54.69 37.43 -37.86
C ILE A 3 -55.49 36.16 -37.49
N ILE A 4 -55.87 35.99 -36.20
CA ILE A 4 -57.23 35.69 -35.66
C ILE A 4 -57.10 35.25 -34.17
N GLY A 5 -57.98 35.78 -33.30
CA GLY A 5 -58.01 35.60 -31.84
C GLY A 5 -58.58 34.26 -31.33
N PRO A 6 -59.42 34.25 -30.28
CA PRO A 6 -59.02 34.24 -28.86
C PRO A 6 -59.40 32.94 -28.13
N GLY A 7 -58.63 32.57 -27.10
CA GLY A 7 -59.05 31.66 -26.04
C GLY A 7 -58.65 30.17 -26.17
N GLN A 8 -58.28 29.62 -25.02
CA GLN A 8 -58.09 28.20 -24.65
C GLN A 8 -56.71 27.52 -24.87
N TRP A 9 -56.28 26.91 -23.76
CA TRP A 9 -55.04 26.20 -23.49
C TRP A 9 -55.08 24.77 -24.00
N ILE A 10 -53.94 24.24 -24.47
CA ILE A 10 -53.61 22.80 -24.36
C ILE A 10 -52.13 22.65 -24.03
N ALA A 11 -51.86 21.90 -22.95
CA ALA A 11 -50.54 21.46 -22.52
C ALA A 11 -50.00 20.36 -23.46
N CYS A 12 -48.70 20.41 -23.77
CA CYS A 12 -48.00 19.26 -24.35
C CYS A 12 -47.08 18.58 -23.32
N SER A 13 -47.28 17.28 -23.25
CA SER A 13 -46.62 16.26 -22.42
C SER A 13 -45.11 16.10 -22.67
N TYR A 14 -44.41 15.89 -21.56
CA TYR A 14 -43.62 14.68 -21.23
C TYR A 14 -42.77 14.00 -22.34
N TYR A 15 -41.46 13.89 -22.03
CA TYR A 15 -40.37 13.13 -22.65
C TYR A 15 -39.70 13.68 -23.92
N SER A 16 -38.47 14.16 -23.75
CA SER A 16 -37.44 14.13 -24.79
C SER A 16 -36.08 13.84 -24.13
N LYS A 17 -35.46 12.74 -24.58
CA LYS A 17 -34.20 12.14 -24.11
C LYS A 17 -33.02 13.13 -24.27
N CYS A 18 -32.16 13.24 -23.26
CA CYS A 18 -30.81 13.81 -23.47
C CYS A 18 -29.89 12.74 -24.08
N PRO A 19 -29.06 13.08 -25.10
CA PRO A 19 -28.15 12.14 -25.73
C PRO A 19 -26.94 11.86 -24.83
N ALA A 20 -26.61 10.58 -24.66
CA ALA A 20 -25.34 10.15 -24.08
C ALA A 20 -24.24 10.22 -25.14
N GLN A 21 -23.14 10.90 -24.83
CA GLN A 21 -21.88 10.79 -25.58
C GLN A 21 -20.93 9.88 -24.77
N PRO A 22 -20.25 8.90 -25.39
CA PRO A 22 -19.32 8.02 -24.68
C PRO A 22 -17.95 8.68 -24.54
N VAL A 23 -17.43 8.76 -23.31
CA VAL A 23 -16.00 8.98 -23.07
C VAL A 23 -15.34 7.62 -22.98
N SER A 24 -14.55 7.27 -24.00
CA SER A 24 -13.74 6.05 -24.03
C SER A 24 -12.52 6.23 -23.12
N ILE A 25 -12.50 5.54 -21.99
CA ILE A 25 -11.28 5.37 -21.18
C ILE A 25 -10.76 3.97 -21.50
N THR A 26 -9.84 3.88 -22.46
CA THR A 26 -9.10 2.65 -22.71
C THR A 26 -7.90 2.58 -21.77
N GLY A 27 -7.80 1.49 -21.00
CA GLY A 27 -6.50 1.01 -20.52
C GLY A 27 -6.31 0.88 -19.01
N VAL A 28 -7.18 0.15 -18.30
CA VAL A 28 -6.76 -0.69 -17.15
C VAL A 28 -7.70 -1.90 -17.12
N GLN A 29 -7.18 -3.11 -17.33
CA GLN A 29 -7.91 -4.33 -17.01
C GLN A 29 -7.84 -4.57 -15.49
N PRO A 30 -8.98 -4.62 -14.77
CA PRO A 30 -9.00 -5.11 -13.40
C PRO A 30 -9.31 -6.61 -13.41
N THR A 31 -8.30 -7.43 -13.15
CA THR A 31 -8.48 -8.82 -12.73
C THR A 31 -8.91 -8.85 -11.26
N ILE A 32 -10.20 -8.65 -10.96
CA ILE A 32 -10.91 -9.11 -9.74
C ILE A 32 -12.44 -9.02 -10.03
N PRO A 33 -13.18 -10.14 -10.13
CA PRO A 33 -14.61 -10.14 -10.54
C PRO A 33 -15.64 -9.68 -9.49
N LYS A 34 -15.26 -8.97 -8.42
CA LYS A 34 -16.18 -8.71 -7.29
C LYS A 34 -16.28 -7.27 -6.77
N LEU A 35 -15.79 -6.28 -7.53
CA LEU A 35 -15.95 -4.86 -7.16
C LEU A 35 -16.92 -4.06 -8.03
N ALA A 36 -17.46 -4.63 -9.11
CA ALA A 36 -18.42 -3.94 -9.98
C ALA A 36 -19.84 -3.83 -9.38
N ALA A 37 -20.14 -4.53 -8.29
CA ALA A 37 -21.49 -4.64 -7.74
C ALA A 37 -21.86 -3.58 -6.68
N VAL A 38 -20.89 -2.79 -6.17
CA VAL A 38 -21.14 -1.86 -5.06
C VAL A 38 -21.49 -0.44 -5.54
N LEU A 39 -21.17 -0.08 -6.79
CA LEU A 39 -21.33 1.30 -7.31
C LEU A 39 -22.59 1.53 -8.16
N ARG A 40 -23.67 0.78 -7.94
CA ARG A 40 -24.99 1.09 -8.54
C ARG A 40 -26.10 0.90 -7.52
N ARG A 41 -26.42 1.97 -6.77
CA ARG A 41 -27.76 2.31 -6.26
C ARG A 41 -27.67 3.48 -5.27
N VAL A 42 -27.71 4.69 -5.80
CA VAL A 42 -28.32 5.82 -5.08
C VAL A 42 -29.16 6.57 -6.11
N CYS A 43 -30.35 6.03 -6.41
CA CYS A 43 -31.38 6.83 -7.06
C CYS A 43 -32.05 7.69 -5.98
N PHE A 44 -31.80 9.00 -5.99
CA PHE A 44 -32.66 9.94 -5.29
C PHE A 44 -33.99 10.02 -6.04
N GLN A 45 -35.08 9.57 -5.41
CA GLN A 45 -36.43 9.88 -5.88
C GLN A 45 -36.77 11.33 -5.53
N PRO A 46 -37.28 12.16 -6.46
CA PRO A 46 -37.85 13.44 -6.10
C PRO A 46 -39.25 13.26 -5.52
N LEU A 47 -39.46 13.76 -4.29
CA LEU A 47 -40.78 13.92 -3.67
C LEU A 47 -41.61 14.94 -4.48
N LYS A 48 -42.75 14.52 -5.02
CA LYS A 48 -43.76 15.42 -5.62
C LYS A 48 -44.43 16.25 -4.51
N LEU A 49 -44.14 17.54 -4.44
CA LEU A 49 -44.93 18.48 -3.63
C LEU A 49 -46.16 18.94 -4.44
N ARG A 50 -47.34 18.54 -3.97
CA ARG A 50 -48.65 18.98 -4.47
C ARG A 50 -48.97 20.33 -3.82
N GLN A 51 -48.87 21.43 -4.56
CA GLN A 51 -49.34 22.74 -4.08
C GLN A 51 -50.84 22.91 -4.38
N ARG A 52 -51.61 23.21 -3.34
CA ARG A 52 -53.02 23.62 -3.42
C ARG A 52 -53.17 24.92 -2.61
N GLY A 53 -53.49 26.02 -3.29
CA GLY A 53 -54.02 27.24 -2.66
C GLY A 53 -53.05 28.42 -2.56
N ASN A 54 -53.45 29.53 -3.19
CA ASN A 54 -52.85 30.86 -3.06
C ASN A 54 -53.03 31.41 -1.63
N ARG A 55 -51.93 31.54 -0.89
CA ARG A 55 -51.78 32.52 0.20
C ARG A 55 -50.30 32.87 0.33
N ILE A 56 -49.93 34.10 0.01
CA ILE A 56 -48.58 34.62 0.24
C ILE A 56 -48.46 34.81 1.76
N LEU A 57 -47.80 33.89 2.45
CA LEU A 57 -47.33 34.08 3.82
C LEU A 57 -45.86 34.53 3.74
N HIS A 58 -45.53 35.61 4.44
CA HIS A 58 -44.19 36.20 4.50
C HIS A 58 -43.10 35.16 4.74
N ALA A 59 -42.28 34.90 3.71
CA ALA A 59 -41.15 33.98 3.75
C ALA A 59 -39.90 34.67 4.34
N GLY A 60 -39.96 35.09 5.62
CA GLY A 60 -38.92 35.89 6.25
C GLY A 60 -37.92 35.14 7.15
N ASN A 61 -38.24 33.94 7.66
CA ASN A 61 -37.43 33.34 8.75
C ASN A 61 -37.11 31.85 8.59
N GLN A 62 -37.76 31.16 7.65
CA GLN A 62 -37.56 29.72 7.42
C GLN A 62 -36.35 29.43 6.52
N TYR A 63 -36.05 30.33 5.58
CA TYR A 63 -34.89 30.21 4.67
C TYR A 63 -33.55 30.31 5.41
N SER A 64 -33.45 31.18 6.42
CA SER A 64 -32.23 31.38 7.23
C SER A 64 -31.91 30.15 8.08
N TYR A 65 -32.93 29.54 8.70
CA TYR A 65 -32.79 28.33 9.50
C TYR A 65 -32.41 27.12 8.65
N LEU A 66 -33.05 26.93 7.48
CA LEU A 66 -32.72 25.87 6.52
C LEU A 66 -31.31 26.03 5.93
N ARG A 67 -30.83 27.26 5.70
CA ARG A 67 -29.45 27.52 5.27
C ARG A 67 -28.45 27.16 6.37
N MET A 68 -28.73 27.54 7.62
CA MET A 68 -27.86 27.26 8.77
C MET A 68 -27.81 25.75 9.15
N THR A 69 -28.90 25.00 8.95
CA THR A 69 -28.90 23.54 9.12
C THR A 69 -28.20 22.84 7.95
N SER A 70 -28.38 23.31 6.71
CA SER A 70 -27.66 22.82 5.54
C SER A 70 -26.15 23.00 5.69
N ASP A 71 -25.67 24.16 6.14
CA ASP A 71 -24.22 24.42 6.33
C ASP A 71 -23.61 23.58 7.45
N ARG A 72 -24.39 23.26 8.50
CA ARG A 72 -23.95 22.36 9.58
C ARG A 72 -23.93 20.90 9.13
N ILE A 73 -24.90 20.48 8.31
CA ILE A 73 -24.95 19.13 7.71
C ILE A 73 -23.83 18.97 6.68
N GLN A 74 -23.61 19.97 5.83
CA GLN A 74 -22.50 20.01 4.85
C GLN A 74 -21.13 19.95 5.55
N ARG A 75 -20.90 20.75 6.61
CA ARG A 75 -19.65 20.68 7.38
C ARG A 75 -19.44 19.33 8.08
N ARG A 76 -20.51 18.69 8.54
CA ARG A 76 -20.44 17.33 9.12
C ARG A 76 -20.16 16.27 8.05
N SER A 77 -20.72 16.38 6.85
CA SER A 77 -20.44 15.45 5.75
C SER A 77 -19.03 15.56 5.21
N GLU A 78 -18.48 16.78 5.09
CA GLU A 78 -17.08 16.99 4.71
C GLU A 78 -16.12 16.42 5.76
N ALA A 79 -16.39 16.67 7.05
CA ALA A 79 -15.57 16.13 8.14
C ALA A 79 -15.62 14.59 8.20
N VAL A 80 -16.80 13.99 8.03
CA VAL A 80 -16.95 12.53 7.96
C VAL A 80 -16.22 11.98 6.73
N SER A 81 -16.34 12.61 5.57
CA SER A 81 -15.63 12.23 4.34
C SER A 81 -14.11 12.26 4.53
N LEU A 82 -13.56 13.33 5.11
CA LEU A 82 -12.15 13.47 5.43
C LEU A 82 -11.65 12.40 6.42
N THR A 83 -12.41 12.12 7.48
CA THR A 83 -12.04 11.08 8.45
C THR A 83 -12.05 9.68 7.84
N VAL A 84 -13.03 9.37 6.97
CA VAL A 84 -13.09 8.09 6.26
C VAL A 84 -11.95 7.97 5.26
N LEU A 85 -11.63 9.03 4.52
CA LEU A 85 -10.46 9.09 3.63
C LEU A 85 -9.16 8.87 4.39
N LEU A 86 -9.00 9.51 5.56
CA LEU A 86 -7.82 9.35 6.42
C LEU A 86 -7.68 7.91 6.94
N LEU A 87 -8.78 7.31 7.41
CA LEU A 87 -8.82 5.92 7.88
C LEU A 87 -8.53 4.92 6.75
N MET A 88 -9.06 5.15 5.54
CA MET A 88 -8.76 4.34 4.36
C MET A 88 -7.29 4.46 3.95
N LEU A 89 -6.69 5.65 4.04
CA LEU A 89 -5.26 5.86 3.78
C LEU A 89 -4.39 5.10 4.79
N LEU A 90 -4.75 5.15 6.08
CA LEU A 90 -4.07 4.43 7.16
C LEU A 90 -4.18 2.91 6.99
N LEU A 91 -5.35 2.38 6.61
CA LEU A 91 -5.53 0.96 6.32
C LEU A 91 -4.74 0.51 5.07
N CYS A 92 -4.64 1.35 4.04
CA CYS A 92 -3.83 1.05 2.85
C CYS A 92 -2.32 1.10 3.14
N ALA A 93 -1.87 1.89 4.11
CA ALA A 93 -0.48 1.90 4.56
C ALA A 93 -0.11 0.65 5.37
N ALA A 94 -1.10 0.00 6.00
CA ALA A 94 -0.92 -1.25 6.72
C ALA A 94 -1.08 -2.46 5.79
N THR A 95 -0.27 -2.55 4.73
CA THR A 95 -0.18 -3.81 3.98
C THR A 95 0.51 -4.85 4.85
N PRO A 96 -0.07 -6.03 5.10
CA PRO A 96 0.66 -7.13 5.70
C PRO A 96 1.85 -7.47 4.80
N SER A 97 3.08 -7.27 5.30
CA SER A 97 4.29 -7.70 4.59
C SER A 97 4.34 -9.23 4.67
N TYR A 98 3.81 -9.89 3.65
CA TYR A 98 4.05 -11.32 3.47
C TYR A 98 5.53 -11.50 3.15
N GLY A 99 6.28 -12.03 4.11
CA GLY A 99 7.72 -12.12 3.99
C GLY A 99 8.18 -12.78 2.70
N LYS A 100 8.90 -12.03 1.86
CA LYS A 100 9.46 -12.58 0.62
C LYS A 100 10.47 -13.69 0.93
N ILE A 101 10.21 -14.89 0.41
CA ILE A 101 11.19 -15.98 0.35
C ILE A 101 11.96 -15.83 -0.97
N TYR A 102 13.24 -15.54 -0.89
CA TYR A 102 14.10 -15.41 -2.06
C TYR A 102 14.51 -16.78 -2.59
N THR A 103 14.68 -16.89 -3.91
CA THR A 103 15.49 -17.96 -4.50
C THR A 103 16.99 -17.63 -4.42
N LYS A 104 17.85 -18.64 -4.61
CA LYS A 104 19.31 -18.43 -4.67
C LYS A 104 19.71 -17.41 -5.75
N CYS A 105 19.09 -17.50 -6.93
CA CYS A 105 19.42 -16.63 -8.05
C CYS A 105 18.85 -15.22 -7.90
N GLU A 106 17.65 -15.06 -7.34
CA GLU A 106 17.17 -13.72 -6.98
C GLU A 106 18.09 -13.05 -5.96
N LEU A 107 18.52 -13.79 -4.94
CA LEU A 107 19.48 -13.27 -3.96
C LEU A 107 20.82 -12.93 -4.61
N ALA A 108 21.35 -13.78 -5.50
CA ALA A 108 22.58 -13.50 -6.25
C ALA A 108 22.47 -12.24 -7.11
N LYS A 109 21.33 -12.02 -7.78
CA LYS A 109 21.04 -10.79 -8.52
C LYS A 109 21.04 -9.56 -7.61
N GLN A 110 20.36 -9.63 -6.47
CA GLN A 110 20.34 -8.52 -5.50
C GLN A 110 21.72 -8.22 -4.91
N LEU A 111 22.52 -9.25 -4.61
CA LEU A 111 23.90 -9.10 -4.15
C LEU A 111 24.76 -8.40 -5.21
N THR A 112 24.64 -8.82 -6.48
CA THR A 112 25.34 -8.18 -7.61
C THR A 112 24.94 -6.71 -7.75
N ALA A 113 23.64 -6.41 -7.73
CA ALA A 113 23.12 -5.05 -7.83
C ALA A 113 23.58 -4.13 -6.68
N ASN A 114 23.93 -4.71 -5.53
CA ASN A 114 24.45 -3.99 -4.36
C ASN A 114 25.99 -4.00 -4.24
N GLY A 115 26.67 -4.39 -5.32
CA GLY A 115 28.13 -4.33 -5.45
C GLY A 115 28.89 -5.45 -4.72
N ILE A 116 28.25 -6.58 -4.43
CA ILE A 116 28.92 -7.76 -3.87
C ILE A 116 29.56 -8.56 -5.01
N SER A 117 30.89 -8.69 -4.99
CA SER A 117 31.63 -9.48 -5.97
C SER A 117 31.20 -10.95 -5.99
N ARG A 118 31.23 -11.60 -7.16
CA ARG A 118 30.89 -13.02 -7.36
C ARG A 118 31.55 -13.95 -6.34
N THR A 119 32.81 -13.71 -6.00
CA THR A 119 33.61 -14.48 -5.03
C THR A 119 32.95 -14.63 -3.66
N TYR A 120 32.23 -13.60 -3.17
CA TYR A 120 31.58 -13.63 -1.86
C TYR A 120 30.11 -14.05 -1.91
N GLN A 121 29.49 -14.11 -3.09
CA GLN A 121 28.04 -14.36 -3.20
C GLN A 121 27.66 -15.74 -2.66
N GLY A 122 28.46 -16.77 -2.92
CA GLY A 122 28.23 -18.11 -2.38
C GLY A 122 28.16 -18.13 -0.85
N HIS A 123 29.02 -17.35 -0.17
CA HIS A 123 29.02 -17.24 1.28
C HIS A 123 27.76 -16.56 1.81
N TRP A 124 27.33 -15.45 1.19
CA TRP A 124 26.11 -14.74 1.56
C TRP A 124 24.85 -15.57 1.35
N ILE A 125 24.79 -16.33 0.26
CA ILE A 125 23.65 -17.20 -0.05
C ILE A 125 23.62 -18.38 0.93
N CYS A 126 24.76 -19.02 1.20
CA CYS A 126 24.84 -20.07 2.22
C CYS A 126 24.41 -19.57 3.61
N LEU A 127 24.87 -18.38 4.01
CA LEU A 127 24.45 -17.73 5.25
C LEU A 127 22.93 -17.59 5.31
N ALA A 128 22.33 -16.94 4.31
CA ALA A 128 20.88 -16.69 4.27
C ALA A 128 20.04 -17.97 4.25
N MET A 129 20.50 -19.01 3.55
CA MET A 129 19.85 -20.32 3.55
C MET A 129 19.76 -20.93 4.95
N HIS A 130 20.83 -20.82 5.75
CA HIS A 130 20.89 -21.45 7.07
C HIS A 130 20.34 -20.58 8.20
N GLU A 131 20.48 -19.26 8.11
CA GLU A 131 19.97 -18.32 9.11
C GLU A 131 18.45 -18.14 8.99
N SER A 132 17.97 -17.83 7.78
CA SER A 132 16.57 -17.45 7.58
C SER A 132 15.77 -18.39 6.68
N GLY A 133 16.41 -19.33 5.99
CA GLY A 133 15.74 -20.07 4.93
C GLY A 133 15.38 -19.16 3.74
N LEU A 134 16.21 -18.14 3.49
CA LEU A 134 15.99 -17.11 2.45
C LEU A 134 14.75 -16.22 2.68
N ASN A 135 14.13 -16.27 3.86
CA ASN A 135 13.04 -15.38 4.24
C ASN A 135 13.57 -13.99 4.60
N SER A 136 13.13 -12.95 3.89
CA SER A 136 13.62 -11.58 4.09
C SER A 136 13.02 -10.85 5.27
N THR A 137 11.88 -11.28 5.80
CA THR A 137 11.21 -10.62 6.94
C THR A 137 11.26 -11.48 8.20
N LYS A 138 12.08 -12.53 8.23
CA LYS A 138 12.19 -13.40 9.41
C LYS A 138 12.75 -12.60 10.60
N VAL A 139 12.01 -12.61 11.70
CA VAL A 139 12.45 -12.06 12.98
C VAL A 139 12.47 -13.17 14.01
N VAL A 140 13.55 -13.26 14.77
CA VAL A 140 13.72 -14.25 15.84
C VAL A 140 14.09 -13.54 17.13
N ALA A 141 13.20 -13.60 18.12
CA ALA A 141 13.49 -13.11 19.47
C ALA A 141 14.43 -14.07 20.20
N LEU A 142 15.39 -13.52 20.93
CA LEU A 142 16.35 -14.27 21.73
C LEU A 142 16.08 -14.08 23.23
N GLN A 143 16.62 -14.98 24.06
CA GLN A 143 16.44 -14.95 25.51
C GLN A 143 17.04 -13.70 26.20
N ASN A 144 18.00 -13.04 25.55
CA ASN A 144 18.68 -11.86 26.08
C ASN A 144 17.98 -10.53 25.75
N LEU A 145 16.68 -10.57 25.43
CA LEU A 145 15.85 -9.42 25.04
C LEU A 145 16.32 -8.68 23.77
N SER A 146 17.21 -9.30 22.98
CA SER A 146 17.49 -8.86 21.62
C SER A 146 16.80 -9.76 20.61
N SER A 147 16.58 -9.25 19.41
CA SER A 147 16.07 -10.01 18.27
C SER A 147 17.04 -9.97 17.09
N ASN A 148 17.01 -11.02 16.26
CA ASN A 148 17.69 -11.11 14.97
C ASN A 148 16.72 -10.79 13.83
N TYR A 149 17.17 -10.01 12.85
CA TYR A 149 16.33 -9.44 11.81
C TYR A 149 16.75 -9.85 10.39
N GLY A 150 15.74 -10.20 9.60
CA GLY A 150 15.79 -10.28 8.15
C GLY A 150 16.59 -11.45 7.61
N ILE A 151 16.92 -11.35 6.32
CA ILE A 151 17.51 -12.46 5.54
C ILE A 151 18.87 -12.93 6.08
N PHE A 152 19.63 -12.05 6.73
CA PHE A 152 20.94 -12.35 7.31
C PHE A 152 20.93 -12.41 8.84
N GLN A 153 19.75 -12.39 9.47
CA GLN A 153 19.58 -12.49 10.93
C GLN A 153 20.49 -11.54 11.73
N ILE A 154 20.46 -10.25 11.37
CA ILE A 154 21.28 -9.21 11.98
C ILE A 154 20.76 -8.88 13.39
N ASN A 155 21.64 -8.90 14.39
CA ASN A 155 21.25 -8.77 15.79
C ASN A 155 21.07 -7.30 16.24
N SER A 156 19.95 -7.02 16.91
CA SER A 156 19.55 -5.70 17.44
C SER A 156 20.33 -5.22 18.66
N LYS A 157 21.16 -6.05 19.28
CA LYS A 157 22.00 -5.63 20.41
C LYS A 157 23.12 -4.68 19.97
N GLU A 158 23.67 -4.89 18.79
CA GLU A 158 24.87 -4.18 18.31
C GLU A 158 24.62 -3.40 17.01
N TRP A 159 23.89 -3.97 16.06
CA TRP A 159 23.91 -3.49 14.68
C TRP A 159 22.78 -2.52 14.33
N CYS A 160 21.59 -2.69 14.91
CA CYS A 160 20.41 -1.84 14.68
C CYS A 160 19.67 -1.55 15.99
N ARG A 161 18.58 -0.77 15.95
CA ARG A 161 17.68 -0.59 17.10
C ARG A 161 16.21 -0.63 16.66
N GLU A 162 15.37 -1.25 17.48
CA GLU A 162 13.92 -1.29 17.27
C GLU A 162 13.30 0.10 17.43
N GLY A 163 12.34 0.44 16.57
CA GLY A 163 11.57 1.70 16.57
C GLY A 163 12.32 2.97 16.15
N ARG A 164 13.66 3.01 16.25
CA ARG A 164 14.48 4.20 15.93
C ARG A 164 15.83 3.84 15.29
N LYS A 165 16.37 4.76 14.48
CA LYS A 165 17.70 4.59 13.88
C LYS A 165 18.77 4.66 14.97
N SER A 166 19.56 3.60 15.11
CA SER A 166 20.74 3.53 15.99
C SER A 166 21.55 2.27 15.67
N GLY A 167 22.47 1.88 16.56
CA GLY A 167 23.40 0.77 16.35
C GLY A 167 24.50 1.14 15.33
N LYS A 168 25.40 0.20 15.07
CA LYS A 168 26.53 0.43 14.16
C LYS A 168 26.13 0.65 12.70
N CYS A 169 24.96 0.16 12.28
CA CYS A 169 24.44 0.42 10.94
C CYS A 169 23.60 1.71 10.87
N ASN A 170 23.33 2.38 12.00
CA ASN A 170 22.49 3.58 12.09
C ASN A 170 21.11 3.41 11.41
N MET A 171 20.47 2.27 11.66
CA MET A 171 19.22 1.85 11.01
C MET A 171 18.19 1.38 12.04
N LYS A 172 16.91 1.45 11.67
CA LYS A 172 15.85 0.75 12.40
C LYS A 172 15.97 -0.75 12.11
N CYS A 173 15.75 -1.62 13.09
CA CYS A 173 15.82 -3.07 12.86
C CYS A 173 14.73 -3.56 11.90
N GLU A 174 13.58 -2.90 11.91
CA GLU A 174 12.45 -3.18 11.02
C GLU A 174 12.83 -2.97 9.55
N ASP A 175 13.69 -1.99 9.25
CA ASP A 175 14.18 -1.71 7.90
C ASP A 175 15.05 -2.85 7.33
N LEU A 176 15.56 -3.74 8.19
CA LEU A 176 16.36 -4.92 7.81
C LEU A 176 15.49 -6.14 7.51
N ALA A 177 14.22 -6.14 7.93
CA ALA A 177 13.28 -7.24 7.80
C ALA A 177 12.09 -6.88 6.90
N THR A 178 12.39 -6.43 5.67
CA THR A 178 11.39 -6.07 4.65
C THR A 178 11.52 -6.97 3.42
N ASP A 179 10.60 -6.86 2.45
CA ASP A 179 10.71 -7.60 1.19
C ASP A 179 11.95 -7.18 0.38
N SER A 180 12.35 -5.91 0.47
CA SER A 180 13.60 -5.42 -0.10
C SER A 180 14.77 -5.67 0.85
N ILE A 181 15.75 -6.45 0.39
CA ILE A 181 16.93 -6.79 1.19
C ILE A 181 18.07 -5.77 1.07
N THR A 182 17.84 -4.62 0.44
CA THR A 182 18.88 -3.60 0.20
C THR A 182 19.52 -3.14 1.51
N ASN A 183 18.73 -2.74 2.51
CA ASN A 183 19.25 -2.30 3.81
C ASN A 183 19.98 -3.43 4.55
N ALA A 184 19.44 -4.65 4.49
CA ALA A 184 20.08 -5.84 5.06
C ALA A 184 21.46 -6.09 4.42
N ILE A 185 21.59 -5.96 3.09
CA ILE A 185 22.88 -6.09 2.39
C ILE A 185 23.84 -4.97 2.83
N GLN A 186 23.39 -3.72 2.90
CA GLN A 186 24.27 -2.61 3.30
C GLN A 186 24.80 -2.77 4.73
N CYS A 187 23.93 -3.12 5.69
CA CYS A 187 24.36 -3.37 7.06
C CYS A 187 25.28 -4.59 7.15
N SER A 188 24.96 -5.69 6.46
CA SER A 188 25.81 -6.88 6.40
C SER A 188 27.21 -6.61 5.82
N LYS A 189 27.36 -5.71 4.85
CA LYS A 189 28.69 -5.28 4.35
C LYS A 189 29.52 -4.65 5.46
N ILE A 190 28.92 -3.79 6.29
CA ILE A 190 29.60 -3.16 7.43
C ILE A 190 30.07 -4.23 8.42
N ILE A 191 29.20 -5.20 8.72
CA ILE A 191 29.54 -6.32 9.61
C ILE A 191 30.69 -7.14 9.03
N GLN A 192 30.60 -7.52 7.75
CA GLN A 192 31.64 -8.30 7.07
C GLN A 192 32.99 -7.57 7.06
N GLN A 193 32.99 -6.25 6.84
CA GLN A 193 34.21 -5.45 6.89
C GLN A 193 34.83 -5.39 8.29
N GLN A 194 34.01 -5.33 9.35
CA GLN A 194 34.50 -5.21 10.73
C GLN A 194 34.82 -6.55 11.41
N LYS A 195 34.06 -7.61 11.12
CA LYS A 195 34.07 -8.89 11.84
C LYS A 195 34.28 -10.09 10.92
N GLY A 196 34.20 -9.90 9.61
CA GLY A 196 34.11 -11.00 8.65
C GLY A 196 32.83 -11.83 8.82
N PHE A 197 32.78 -12.96 8.12
CA PHE A 197 31.65 -13.88 8.25
C PHE A 197 31.62 -14.66 9.58
N ASN A 198 32.69 -14.60 10.39
CA ASN A 198 32.73 -15.27 11.68
C ASN A 198 31.75 -14.65 12.70
N GLU A 199 31.21 -13.46 12.45
CA GLU A 199 30.11 -12.91 13.26
C GLU A 199 28.90 -13.89 13.30
N TRP A 200 28.66 -14.63 12.21
CA TRP A 200 27.55 -15.57 12.11
C TRP A 200 27.98 -16.99 12.46
N VAL A 201 27.58 -17.44 13.66
CA VAL A 201 27.89 -18.79 14.16
C VAL A 201 27.36 -19.89 13.23
N LEU A 202 26.18 -19.73 12.63
CA LEU A 202 25.66 -20.72 11.69
C LEU A 202 26.47 -20.79 10.40
N TRP A 203 26.95 -19.66 9.87
CA TRP A 203 27.87 -19.67 8.73
C TRP A 203 29.17 -20.39 9.05
N GLN A 204 29.75 -20.18 10.25
CA GLN A 204 30.94 -20.90 10.66
C GLN A 204 30.72 -22.42 10.63
N LYS A 205 29.56 -22.89 11.10
CA LYS A 205 29.24 -24.33 11.18
C LYS A 205 28.83 -24.93 9.84
N LYS A 206 28.18 -24.15 8.97
CA LYS A 206 27.50 -24.68 7.78
C LYS A 206 28.12 -24.26 6.45
N CYS A 207 28.93 -23.20 6.42
CA CYS A 207 29.46 -22.62 5.18
C CYS A 207 30.99 -22.52 5.15
N LYS A 208 31.65 -22.32 6.30
CA LYS A 208 33.11 -22.16 6.35
C LYS A 208 33.82 -23.45 5.96
N GLY A 209 34.68 -23.38 4.95
CA GLY A 209 35.48 -24.52 4.45
C GLY A 209 34.63 -25.63 3.82
N LYS A 210 33.42 -25.31 3.38
CA LYS A 210 32.49 -26.25 2.74
C LYS A 210 32.13 -25.78 1.35
N ASP A 211 31.60 -26.68 0.54
CA ASP A 211 31.06 -26.34 -0.76
C ASP A 211 29.93 -25.33 -0.61
N LEU A 212 30.07 -24.21 -1.32
CA LEU A 212 29.08 -23.14 -1.33
C LEU A 212 28.03 -23.41 -2.40
N PRO A 213 26.81 -22.84 -2.26
CA PRO A 213 25.79 -22.97 -3.28
C PRO A 213 26.29 -22.53 -4.66
N ASP A 214 26.17 -23.42 -5.64
CA ASP A 214 26.45 -23.06 -7.02
C ASP A 214 25.42 -22.05 -7.54
N ILE A 215 25.93 -21.00 -8.16
CA ILE A 215 25.20 -19.89 -8.76
C ILE A 215 25.64 -19.60 -10.19
N SER A 216 26.40 -20.50 -10.80
CA SER A 216 26.88 -20.40 -12.19
C SER A 216 25.71 -20.18 -13.17
N ASN A 217 24.60 -20.89 -12.95
CA ASN A 217 23.39 -20.87 -13.77
C ASN A 217 22.46 -19.66 -13.54
N CYS A 218 22.73 -18.81 -12.53
CA CYS A 218 21.85 -17.67 -12.22
C CYS A 218 21.84 -16.56 -13.28
N ASN A 219 22.76 -16.61 -14.25
CA ASN A 219 22.79 -15.71 -15.40
C ASN A 219 21.75 -16.08 -16.49
N ALA A 220 21.18 -17.29 -16.45
CA ALA A 220 20.24 -17.79 -17.47
C ALA A 220 18.78 -17.41 -17.20
N SER A 221 18.47 -16.93 -16.00
CA SER A 221 17.15 -16.41 -15.67
C SER A 221 17.18 -14.90 -15.90
N GLY A 222 16.97 -14.46 -17.14
CA GLY A 222 16.75 -13.05 -17.49
C GLY A 222 15.38 -12.63 -17.00
#